data_AF-A0A2N1ZDR0-F1
#
_entry.id   AF-A0A2N1ZDR0-F1
#
_cell.length_a   1.000
_cell.length_b   1.000
_cell.length_c   1.000
_cell.angle_alpha   90.00
_cell.angle_beta   90.00
_cell.angle_gamma   90.00
#
_symmetry.space_group_name_H-M   'P 1'
#
loop_
_entity.id
_entity.type
_entity.pdbx_description
1 polymer ?
#
loop_
_entity_poly.entity_id
_entity_poly.type
_entity_poly.pdbx_seq_one_letter_code
_entity_poly.pdbx_strand_id
1 'polypeptide(L)'
;MALINCSECGNQISDQAVSCPGCGAPISQGLKAQTAMAYNAPKTEERKVGILLGLGIFIVPFIFVWFLLRNGHTPLARIVGFGWFGLAVLIAMGGDQDRTQSTSTSNSTSSAASQRESSRLSQIATPAAPAEPVVLREVTAQQLAAAYERNTVAADQQFKGKRFKVTGVVDSINTNFLGRPYITLRGSTNRFMQPQFELERNQTSYAARLSEGMRVTLACTGSGDVAKIPMSDECVPAI
;
A
#
# COMPACT_ATOMS: atom_id res chain seq x y z
N MET A 1 -23.03 20.13 57.51
CA MET A 1 -23.24 21.32 56.67
C MET A 1 -21.92 22.07 56.69
N ALA A 2 -21.19 22.08 55.57
CA ALA A 2 -19.90 22.76 55.51
C ALA A 2 -20.13 24.20 55.03
N LEU A 3 -19.54 25.17 55.71
CA LEU A 3 -19.52 26.54 55.21
C LEU A 3 -18.38 26.66 54.19
N ILE A 4 -18.67 27.21 53.02
CA ILE A 4 -17.72 27.49 51.95
C ILE A 4 -17.67 28.99 51.69
N ASN A 5 -16.52 29.51 51.28
CA ASN A 5 -16.40 30.91 50.88
C ASN A 5 -16.93 31.09 49.46
N CYS A 6 -17.78 32.10 49.26
CA CYS A 6 -18.22 32.49 47.92
C CYS A 6 -17.02 32.99 47.10
N SER A 7 -16.86 32.47 45.88
CA SER A 7 -15.76 32.85 44.98
C SER A 7 -15.81 34.33 44.55
N GLU A 8 -17.00 34.92 44.55
CA GLU A 8 -17.20 36.28 44.03
C GLU A 8 -17.05 37.35 45.12
N CYS A 9 -17.62 37.12 46.31
CA CYS A 9 -17.64 38.15 47.37
C CYS A 9 -16.90 37.76 48.65
N GLY A 10 -16.40 36.52 48.77
CA GLY A 10 -15.63 36.06 49.92
C GLY A 10 -16.43 35.78 51.19
N ASN A 11 -17.75 36.00 51.20
CA ASN A 11 -18.59 35.69 52.36
C ASN A 11 -18.74 34.17 52.55
N GLN A 12 -18.73 33.73 53.82
CA GLN A 12 -18.99 32.34 54.20
C GLN A 12 -20.48 32.03 54.03
N ILE A 13 -20.78 31.05 53.18
CA ILE A 13 -22.14 30.62 52.86
C ILE A 13 -22.24 29.08 52.93
N SER A 14 -23.46 28.56 53.08
CA SER A 14 -23.68 27.11 53.17
C SER A 14 -23.44 26.43 51.81
N ASP A 15 -22.78 25.27 51.81
CA ASP A 15 -22.51 24.43 50.63
C ASP A 15 -23.76 23.89 49.93
N GLN A 16 -24.94 24.03 50.55
CA GLN A 16 -26.24 23.64 50.00
C GLN A 16 -27.03 24.81 49.40
N ALA A 17 -26.53 26.06 49.49
CA ALA A 17 -27.23 27.22 48.94
C ALA A 17 -27.16 27.23 47.41
N VAL A 18 -28.29 27.44 46.74
CA VAL A 18 -28.36 27.52 45.26
C VAL A 18 -27.60 28.75 44.74
N SER A 19 -27.67 29.85 45.49
CA SER A 19 -26.98 31.12 45.19
C SER A 19 -26.51 31.80 46.48
N CYS A 20 -25.43 32.59 46.39
CA CYS A 20 -24.91 33.37 47.50
C CYS A 20 -25.90 34.49 47.88
N PRO A 21 -26.34 34.60 49.14
CA PRO A 21 -27.27 35.67 49.55
C PRO A 21 -26.64 37.07 49.52
N GLY A 22 -25.30 37.17 49.62
CA GLY A 22 -24.60 38.45 49.66
C GLY A 22 -24.39 39.10 48.29
N CYS A 23 -24.07 38.30 47.26
CA CYS A 23 -23.77 38.82 45.92
C CYS A 23 -24.61 38.20 44.79
N GLY A 24 -25.48 37.23 45.08
CA GLY A 24 -26.34 36.57 44.10
C GLY A 24 -25.65 35.51 43.22
N ALA A 25 -24.35 35.29 43.37
CA ALA A 25 -23.60 34.35 42.54
C ALA A 25 -24.07 32.89 42.70
N PRO A 26 -24.27 32.12 41.61
CA PRO A 26 -24.72 30.73 41.68
C PRO A 26 -23.59 29.81 42.16
N ILE A 27 -23.85 29.00 43.21
CA ILE A 27 -22.82 28.14 43.84
C ILE A 27 -22.74 26.75 43.17
N SER A 28 -23.79 26.37 42.42
CA SER A 28 -24.01 25.02 41.88
C SER A 28 -23.09 24.59 40.73
N GLN A 29 -22.18 25.46 40.27
CA GLN A 29 -21.27 25.16 39.15
C GLN A 29 -19.83 24.84 39.60
N GLY A 30 -19.47 25.08 40.87
CA GLY A 30 -18.10 24.86 41.37
C GLY A 30 -17.76 23.41 41.72
N LEU A 31 -18.72 22.60 42.18
CA LEU A 31 -18.45 21.24 42.69
C LEU A 31 -18.53 20.13 41.63
N LYS A 32 -19.23 20.36 40.51
CA LYS A 32 -19.28 19.38 39.39
C LYS A 32 -18.06 19.45 38.47
N ALA A 33 -17.27 20.51 38.54
CA ALA A 33 -16.04 20.65 37.76
C ALA A 33 -14.86 19.83 38.33
N GLN A 34 -14.88 19.48 39.61
CA GLN A 34 -13.78 18.74 40.25
C GLN A 34 -13.99 17.22 40.28
N THR A 35 -15.21 16.73 40.06
CA THR A 35 -15.49 15.29 39.81
C THR A 35 -15.38 14.89 38.33
N ALA A 36 -15.08 15.85 37.46
CA ALA A 36 -14.67 15.61 36.07
C ALA A 36 -13.14 15.57 35.89
N MET A 37 -12.36 15.43 36.96
CA MET A 37 -11.05 14.78 36.86
C MET A 37 -11.30 13.29 36.64
N ALA A 38 -11.77 12.97 35.44
CA ALA A 38 -11.65 11.65 34.87
C ALA A 38 -10.20 11.25 35.10
N TYR A 39 -10.00 10.21 35.92
CA TYR A 39 -8.82 9.37 35.81
C TYR A 39 -8.84 8.90 34.36
N ASN A 40 -8.14 9.64 33.51
CA ASN A 40 -7.80 9.22 32.17
C ASN A 40 -6.89 8.03 32.40
N ALA A 41 -7.50 6.85 32.57
CA ALA A 41 -6.80 5.59 32.45
C ALA A 41 -5.97 5.74 31.17
N PRO A 42 -4.63 5.62 31.23
CA PRO A 42 -3.81 5.81 30.06
C PRO A 42 -4.32 4.81 29.03
N LYS A 43 -4.97 5.32 27.97
CA LYS A 43 -5.27 4.51 26.80
C LYS A 43 -3.90 4.01 26.37
N THR A 44 -3.66 2.73 26.61
CA THR A 44 -2.46 2.06 26.13
C THR A 44 -2.59 2.11 24.63
N GLU A 45 -2.00 3.14 24.01
CA GLU A 45 -1.82 3.17 22.57
C GLU A 45 -1.04 1.91 22.25
N GLU A 46 -1.73 0.98 21.61
CA GLU A 46 -1.17 -0.24 21.08
C GLU A 46 -0.08 0.20 20.08
N ARG A 47 1.16 0.31 20.56
CA ARG A 47 2.28 0.72 19.73
C ARG A 47 2.47 -0.37 18.70
N LYS A 48 1.94 -0.12 17.50
CA LYS A 48 2.13 -1.00 16.35
C LYS A 48 3.62 -1.26 16.21
N VAL A 49 3.98 -2.54 16.27
CA VAL A 49 5.35 -2.97 16.05
C VAL A 49 5.83 -2.35 14.73
N GLY A 50 6.87 -1.53 14.81
CA GLY A 50 7.39 -0.84 13.64
C GLY A 50 7.74 -1.86 12.57
N ILE A 51 7.53 -1.51 11.30
CA ILE A 51 7.84 -2.38 10.15
C ILE A 51 9.28 -2.91 10.24
N LEU A 52 10.22 -2.10 10.78
CA LEU A 52 11.60 -2.49 11.06
C LEU A 52 11.75 -3.62 12.09
N LEU A 53 10.95 -3.60 13.16
CA LEU A 53 10.93 -4.65 14.18
C LEU A 53 10.35 -5.96 13.60
N GLY A 54 9.27 -5.84 12.83
CA GLY A 54 8.67 -6.98 12.12
C GLY A 54 9.61 -7.60 11.08
N LEU A 55 10.32 -6.77 10.32
CA LEU A 55 11.32 -7.23 9.35
C LEU A 55 12.49 -7.94 10.04
N GLY A 56 12.94 -7.42 11.19
CA GLY A 56 13.96 -8.05 12.02
C GLY A 56 13.54 -9.45 12.48
N ILE A 57 12.31 -9.60 13.00
CA ILE A 57 11.77 -10.89 13.42
C ILE A 57 11.70 -11.89 12.25
N PHE A 58 11.37 -11.41 11.04
CA PHE A 58 11.34 -12.26 9.84
C PHE A 58 12.74 -12.65 9.36
N ILE A 59 13.72 -11.74 9.41
CA ILE A 59 15.05 -11.94 8.84
C ILE A 59 15.98 -12.75 9.77
N VAL A 60 15.85 -12.57 11.09
CA VAL A 60 16.66 -13.28 12.11
C VAL A 60 16.70 -14.80 11.93
N PRO A 61 15.58 -15.53 11.69
CA PRO A 61 15.65 -16.97 11.48
C PRO A 61 16.43 -17.34 10.22
N PHE A 62 16.34 -16.57 9.14
CA PHE A 62 17.12 -16.83 7.91
C PHE A 62 18.62 -16.57 8.12
N ILE A 63 18.98 -15.49 8.82
CA ILE A 63 20.37 -15.21 9.18
C ILE A 63 20.92 -16.30 10.10
N PHE A 64 20.13 -16.73 11.09
CA PHE A 64 20.54 -17.74 12.05
C PHE A 64 20.72 -19.12 11.41
N VAL A 65 19.81 -19.51 10.51
CA VAL A 65 19.94 -20.73 9.68
C VAL A 65 21.17 -20.63 8.80
N TRP A 66 21.38 -19.53 8.09
CA TRP A 66 22.59 -19.32 7.29
C TRP A 66 23.88 -19.38 8.12
N PHE A 67 23.86 -18.84 9.36
CA PHE A 67 24.97 -18.88 10.29
C PHE A 67 25.27 -20.31 10.79
N LEU A 68 24.23 -21.10 11.13
CA LEU A 68 24.40 -22.50 11.53
C LEU A 68 24.91 -23.40 10.39
N LEU A 69 24.56 -23.08 9.14
CA LEU A 69 25.01 -23.80 7.95
C LEU A 69 26.37 -23.33 7.41
N ARG A 70 26.94 -22.24 7.94
CA ARG A 70 28.28 -21.78 7.55
C ARG A 70 29.33 -22.85 7.89
N ASN A 71 30.24 -23.11 6.95
CA ASN A 71 31.30 -24.11 7.12
C ASN A 71 32.26 -23.68 8.24
N GLY A 72 32.44 -24.54 9.25
CA GLY A 72 33.28 -24.30 10.43
C GLY A 72 32.68 -24.78 11.75
N HIS A 73 31.37 -25.02 11.82
CA HIS A 73 30.70 -25.51 13.03
C HIS A 73 30.60 -27.04 13.09
N THR A 74 30.79 -27.60 14.28
CA THR A 74 30.70 -29.04 14.55
C THR A 74 29.24 -29.51 14.35
N PRO A 75 29.02 -30.76 13.88
CA PRO A 75 27.67 -31.29 13.66
C PRO A 75 26.83 -31.33 14.95
N LEU A 76 27.48 -31.43 16.12
CA LEU A 76 26.83 -31.36 17.42
C LEU A 76 26.22 -29.97 17.69
N ALA A 77 26.92 -28.88 17.35
CA ALA A 77 26.42 -27.52 17.51
C ALA A 77 25.21 -27.23 16.61
N ARG A 78 25.14 -27.86 15.44
CA ARG A 78 23.99 -27.76 14.52
C ARG A 78 22.75 -28.40 15.12
N ILE A 79 22.87 -29.60 15.69
CA ILE A 79 21.74 -30.33 16.30
C ILE A 79 21.22 -29.59 17.54
N VAL A 80 22.12 -29.06 18.38
CA VAL A 80 21.73 -28.26 19.56
C VAL A 80 21.03 -26.96 19.13
N GLY A 81 21.51 -26.28 18.08
CA GLY A 81 20.89 -25.07 17.55
C GLY A 81 19.48 -25.31 16.98
N PHE A 82 19.30 -26.36 16.16
CA PHE A 82 17.99 -26.72 15.63
C PHE A 82 17.03 -27.26 16.71
N GLY A 83 17.55 -28.00 17.70
CA GLY A 83 16.76 -28.48 18.84
C GLY A 83 16.27 -27.34 19.73
N TRP A 84 17.13 -26.37 20.05
CA TRP A 84 16.74 -25.17 20.80
C TRP A 84 15.76 -24.28 20.03
N PHE A 85 15.97 -24.09 18.73
CA PHE A 85 15.05 -23.32 17.88
C PHE A 85 13.67 -24.00 17.78
N GLY A 86 13.64 -25.32 17.56
CA GLY A 86 12.40 -26.11 17.57
C GLY A 86 11.66 -26.02 18.90
N LEU A 87 12.38 -26.13 20.03
CA LEU A 87 11.81 -25.98 21.36
C LEU A 87 11.28 -24.55 21.61
N ALA A 88 12.01 -23.51 21.19
CA ALA A 88 11.58 -22.12 21.30
C ALA A 88 10.33 -21.82 20.48
N VAL A 89 10.22 -22.39 19.27
CA VAL A 89 9.01 -22.29 18.43
C VAL A 89 7.82 -23.04 19.07
N LEU A 90 8.05 -24.22 19.65
CA LEU A 90 6.99 -24.95 20.36
C LEU A 90 6.48 -24.19 21.60
N ILE A 91 7.34 -23.48 22.32
CA ILE A 91 6.94 -22.60 23.43
C ILE A 91 6.19 -21.37 22.91
N ALA A 92 6.61 -20.78 21.79
CA ALA A 92 5.95 -19.63 21.17
C ALA A 92 4.57 -19.97 20.56
N MET A 93 4.38 -21.20 20.08
CA MET A 93 3.11 -21.69 19.54
C MET A 93 2.20 -22.35 20.61
N GLY A 94 2.70 -22.54 21.83
CA GLY A 94 1.93 -23.07 22.98
C GLY A 94 1.26 -22.00 23.85
N GLY A 95 1.37 -20.72 23.50
CA GLY A 95 0.72 -19.60 24.20
C GLY A 95 -0.56 -19.14 23.49
N ASP A 96 -1.70 -19.39 24.15
CA ASP A 96 -3.03 -18.82 23.91
C ASP A 96 -3.81 -19.28 22.66
N GLN A 97 -4.48 -20.43 22.81
CA GLN A 97 -5.86 -20.61 22.34
C GLN A 97 -6.77 -19.74 23.19
N ASP A 98 -7.17 -18.56 22.70
CA ASP A 98 -8.53 -18.03 22.90
C ASP A 98 -8.73 -16.71 22.13
N ARG A 99 -9.31 -16.82 20.92
CA ARG A 99 -10.31 -15.88 20.38
C ARG A 99 -10.71 -16.29 18.96
N THR A 100 -11.77 -17.10 18.87
CA THR A 100 -12.56 -17.25 17.65
C THR A 100 -13.96 -16.71 17.90
N GLN A 101 -14.35 -15.76 17.05
CA GLN A 101 -15.70 -15.36 16.64
C GLN A 101 -16.68 -14.79 17.68
N SER A 102 -16.81 -13.47 17.63
CA SER A 102 -18.11 -12.79 17.63
C SER A 102 -18.17 -11.84 16.44
N THR A 103 -18.61 -12.34 15.29
CA THR A 103 -19.03 -11.51 14.15
C THR A 103 -20.55 -11.40 14.22
N SER A 104 -21.02 -10.28 14.77
CA SER A 104 -22.43 -9.90 14.73
C SER A 104 -22.76 -9.29 13.38
N THR A 105 -23.54 -10.05 12.61
CA THR A 105 -24.58 -9.65 11.65
C THR A 105 -24.99 -8.17 11.68
N SER A 106 -24.95 -7.52 10.52
CA SER A 106 -26.00 -6.58 10.07
C SER A 106 -25.95 -6.38 8.55
N ASN A 107 -27.13 -6.50 7.94
CA ASN A 107 -27.53 -6.07 6.60
C ASN A 107 -27.31 -7.04 5.44
N SER A 108 -28.36 -7.83 5.17
CA SER A 108 -28.94 -8.01 3.83
C SER A 108 -30.35 -8.58 3.96
N THR A 109 -31.36 -7.71 3.90
CA THR A 109 -32.75 -8.10 3.64
C THR A 109 -33.02 -7.81 2.18
N SER A 110 -33.29 -8.85 1.39
CA SER A 110 -33.64 -8.75 -0.02
C SER A 110 -34.74 -9.74 -0.35
N SER A 111 -35.97 -9.24 -0.50
CA SER A 111 -37.11 -9.83 -1.22
C SER A 111 -38.32 -8.91 -0.96
N ALA A 112 -39.16 -8.46 -1.89
CA ALA A 112 -39.33 -8.74 -3.30
C ALA A 112 -40.25 -7.66 -3.94
N ALA A 113 -40.26 -7.61 -5.28
CA ALA A 113 -41.27 -7.05 -6.19
C ALA A 113 -41.47 -5.50 -6.18
N SER A 114 -41.71 -4.78 -7.28
CA SER A 114 -42.01 -5.17 -8.66
C SER A 114 -41.79 -3.98 -9.61
N GLN A 115 -41.22 -4.27 -10.78
CA GLN A 115 -41.73 -3.94 -12.12
C GLN A 115 -42.20 -2.52 -12.46
N ARG A 116 -41.42 -1.88 -13.35
CA ARG A 116 -41.75 -0.99 -14.50
C ARG A 116 -40.37 -0.51 -15.00
N GLU A 117 -39.87 -0.80 -16.18
CA GLU A 117 -40.50 -0.58 -17.47
C GLU A 117 -39.70 -1.36 -18.52
N SER A 118 -40.29 -2.44 -19.02
CA SER A 118 -39.90 -3.01 -20.29
C SER A 118 -40.36 -2.05 -21.38
N SER A 119 -39.50 -1.13 -21.82
CA SER A 119 -39.69 -0.32 -23.04
C SER A 119 -38.39 0.34 -23.51
N ARG A 120 -37.47 -0.48 -24.04
CA ARG A 120 -36.76 -0.19 -25.31
C ARG A 120 -35.77 -1.30 -25.68
N LEU A 121 -36.30 -2.47 -25.99
CA LEU A 121 -35.68 -3.34 -26.99
C LEU A 121 -36.02 -2.76 -28.37
N SER A 122 -35.31 -1.71 -28.77
CA SER A 122 -35.10 -1.28 -30.17
C SER A 122 -34.29 0.00 -30.22
N GLN A 123 -32.99 -0.20 -30.43
CA GLN A 123 -32.10 0.57 -31.31
C GLN A 123 -30.85 -0.32 -31.40
N ILE A 124 -30.88 -1.37 -32.22
CA ILE A 124 -30.59 -1.32 -33.66
C ILE A 124 -29.26 -0.59 -33.87
N ALA A 125 -28.25 -1.41 -34.18
CA ALA A 125 -26.97 -1.02 -34.72
C ALA A 125 -27.10 0.10 -35.75
N THR A 126 -26.35 1.19 -35.58
CA THR A 126 -25.87 2.05 -36.66
C THR A 126 -24.76 2.93 -36.08
N PRO A 127 -23.77 3.34 -36.89
CA PRO A 127 -22.74 2.56 -37.55
C PRO A 127 -21.41 2.73 -36.81
N ALA A 128 -20.36 2.04 -37.27
CA ALA A 128 -18.99 2.38 -36.93
C ALA A 128 -18.77 3.89 -37.08
N ALA A 129 -18.73 4.60 -35.94
CA ALA A 129 -18.13 5.91 -35.86
C ALA A 129 -16.71 5.74 -36.40
N PRO A 130 -16.27 6.59 -37.35
CA PRO A 130 -14.91 6.53 -37.87
C PRO A 130 -13.95 6.44 -36.68
N ALA A 131 -13.10 5.42 -36.67
CA ALA A 131 -12.03 5.30 -35.71
C ALA A 131 -11.17 6.57 -35.82
N GLU A 132 -11.52 7.59 -35.03
CA GLU A 132 -10.69 8.74 -34.81
C GLU A 132 -9.40 8.17 -34.22
N PRO A 133 -8.25 8.34 -34.89
CA PRO A 133 -7.05 7.63 -34.51
C PRO A 133 -6.75 8.02 -33.07
N VAL A 134 -6.72 7.03 -32.17
CA VAL A 134 -6.20 7.22 -30.81
C VAL A 134 -4.76 7.66 -31.00
N VAL A 135 -4.51 8.97 -30.91
CA VAL A 135 -3.18 9.54 -31.08
C VAL A 135 -2.37 9.17 -29.84
N LEU A 136 -1.82 7.96 -29.86
CA LEU A 136 -0.88 7.48 -28.86
C LEU A 136 0.32 8.41 -28.88
N ARG A 137 0.66 8.98 -27.72
CA ARG A 137 1.84 9.84 -27.59
C ARG A 137 3.08 9.05 -28.02
N GLU A 138 3.82 9.54 -28.99
CA GLU A 138 5.06 8.91 -29.43
C GLU A 138 6.25 9.45 -28.63
N VAL A 139 7.02 8.55 -28.03
CA VAL A 139 8.21 8.87 -27.24
C VAL A 139 9.35 7.91 -27.55
N THR A 140 10.58 8.34 -27.30
CA THR A 140 11.74 7.42 -27.33
C THR A 140 12.03 6.89 -25.93
N ALA A 141 12.67 5.71 -25.85
CA ALA A 141 13.14 5.17 -24.58
C ALA A 141 14.07 6.14 -23.83
N GLN A 142 14.87 6.92 -24.56
CA GLN A 142 15.77 7.95 -24.02
C GLN A 142 15.00 9.14 -23.45
N GLN A 143 13.98 9.60 -24.16
CA GLN A 143 13.12 10.69 -23.68
C GLN A 143 12.33 10.28 -22.44
N LEU A 144 11.82 9.04 -22.42
CA LEU A 144 11.14 8.47 -21.27
C LEU A 144 12.05 8.42 -20.05
N ALA A 145 13.24 7.83 -20.18
CA ALA A 145 14.23 7.77 -19.11
C ALA A 145 14.61 9.16 -18.59
N ALA A 146 14.92 10.09 -19.50
CA ALA A 146 15.28 11.45 -19.14
C ALA A 146 14.13 12.22 -18.45
N ALA A 147 12.87 11.92 -18.78
CA ALA A 147 11.71 12.53 -18.10
C ALA A 147 11.65 12.10 -16.63
N TYR A 148 11.81 10.80 -16.35
CA TYR A 148 11.81 10.24 -15.01
C TYR A 148 13.04 10.63 -14.18
N GLU A 149 14.21 10.73 -14.82
CA GLU A 149 15.43 11.24 -14.18
C GLU A 149 15.24 12.70 -13.74
N ARG A 150 14.72 13.56 -14.62
CA ARG A 150 14.50 14.99 -14.34
C ARG A 150 13.44 15.21 -13.26
N ASN A 151 12.28 14.58 -13.40
CA ASN A 151 11.17 14.74 -12.45
C ASN A 151 10.16 13.59 -12.55
N THR A 152 10.25 12.65 -11.62
CA THR A 152 9.33 11.51 -11.49
C THR A 152 7.86 11.94 -11.39
N VAL A 153 7.54 12.97 -10.61
CA VAL A 153 6.14 13.37 -10.37
C VAL A 153 5.51 13.92 -11.66
N ALA A 154 6.26 14.74 -12.39
CA ALA A 154 5.81 15.26 -13.68
C ALA A 154 5.72 14.15 -14.75
N ALA A 155 6.67 13.20 -14.75
CA ALA A 155 6.65 12.05 -15.66
C ALA A 155 5.45 11.14 -15.38
N ASP A 156 5.14 10.85 -14.12
CA ASP A 156 3.97 10.05 -13.74
C ASP A 156 2.66 10.68 -14.21
N GLN A 157 2.51 12.01 -14.10
CA GLN A 157 1.35 12.70 -14.66
C GLN A 157 1.21 12.49 -16.17
N GLN A 158 2.30 12.23 -16.89
CA GLN A 158 2.31 12.06 -18.34
C GLN A 158 2.17 10.60 -18.79
N PHE A 159 2.74 9.64 -18.06
CA PHE A 159 2.88 8.25 -18.52
C PHE A 159 2.17 7.23 -17.64
N LYS A 160 2.01 7.47 -16.34
CA LYS A 160 1.43 6.49 -15.43
C LYS A 160 -0.06 6.30 -15.70
N GLY A 161 -0.48 5.05 -15.87
CA GLY A 161 -1.83 4.66 -16.24
C GLY A 161 -2.24 5.07 -17.67
N LYS A 162 -1.31 5.56 -18.49
CA LYS A 162 -1.58 6.06 -19.85
C LYS A 162 -0.92 5.19 -20.89
N ARG A 163 -1.59 5.05 -22.04
CA ARG A 163 -1.02 4.36 -23.20
C ARG A 163 -0.20 5.31 -24.07
N PHE A 164 0.97 4.85 -24.48
CA PHE A 164 1.89 5.59 -25.33
C PHE A 164 2.64 4.64 -26.27
N LYS A 165 3.16 5.19 -27.37
CA LYS A 165 4.02 4.47 -28.31
C LYS A 165 5.48 4.80 -27.98
N VAL A 166 6.28 3.79 -27.73
CA VAL A 166 7.71 3.92 -27.43
C VAL A 166 8.55 3.33 -28.54
N THR A 167 9.57 4.06 -28.96
CA THR A 167 10.59 3.55 -29.88
C THR A 167 11.95 3.52 -29.21
N GLY A 168 12.69 2.42 -29.36
CA GLY A 168 14.00 2.28 -28.75
C GLY A 168 14.82 1.16 -29.36
N VAL A 169 16.04 1.03 -28.86
CA VAL A 169 16.95 -0.07 -29.19
C VAL A 169 16.96 -1.02 -28.01
N VAL A 170 16.75 -2.30 -28.27
CA VAL A 170 16.77 -3.36 -27.27
C VAL A 170 18.16 -3.44 -26.66
N ASP A 171 18.25 -3.38 -25.34
CA ASP A 171 19.48 -3.59 -24.62
C ASP A 171 19.59 -4.99 -24.06
N SER A 172 18.54 -5.49 -23.41
CA SER A 172 18.46 -6.86 -22.92
C SER A 172 17.05 -7.41 -23.01
N ILE A 173 16.94 -8.74 -23.09
CA ILE A 173 15.68 -9.50 -23.07
C ILE A 173 15.75 -10.49 -21.91
N ASN A 174 14.81 -10.41 -20.98
CA ASN A 174 14.80 -11.22 -19.77
C ASN A 174 13.40 -11.77 -19.48
N THR A 175 13.31 -12.70 -18.53
CA THR A 175 12.05 -13.27 -18.06
C THR A 175 11.93 -13.04 -16.56
N ASN A 176 10.78 -12.58 -16.10
CA ASN A 176 10.53 -12.40 -14.67
C ASN A 176 10.25 -13.75 -13.98
N PHE A 177 10.15 -13.74 -12.64
CA PHE A 177 9.90 -14.95 -11.84
C PHE A 177 8.53 -15.62 -12.13
N LEU A 178 7.61 -14.93 -12.80
CA LEU A 178 6.31 -15.44 -13.23
C LEU A 178 6.33 -15.97 -14.68
N GLY A 179 7.50 -16.03 -15.32
CA GLY A 179 7.63 -16.50 -16.70
C GLY A 179 7.21 -15.48 -17.76
N ARG A 180 6.99 -14.21 -17.41
CA ARG A 180 6.63 -13.17 -18.39
C ARG A 180 7.90 -12.53 -18.97
N PRO A 181 8.00 -12.43 -20.30
CA PRO A 181 9.13 -11.78 -20.93
C PRO A 181 9.04 -10.26 -20.76
N TYR A 182 10.15 -9.63 -20.44
CA TYR A 182 10.29 -8.18 -20.45
C TYR A 182 11.59 -7.80 -21.16
N ILE A 183 11.61 -6.61 -21.73
CA ILE A 183 12.79 -6.07 -22.41
C ILE A 183 13.22 -4.76 -21.76
N THR A 184 14.50 -4.47 -21.81
CA THR A 184 15.04 -3.15 -21.50
C THR A 184 15.39 -2.43 -22.79
N LEU A 185 15.03 -1.16 -22.88
CA LEU A 185 15.43 -0.32 -24.01
C LEU A 185 16.51 0.67 -23.55
N ARG A 186 17.47 0.98 -24.43
CA ARG A 186 18.53 1.94 -24.14
C ARG A 186 17.95 3.33 -23.88
N GLY A 187 17.89 3.72 -22.61
CA GLY A 187 17.37 5.02 -22.16
C GLY A 187 18.42 5.97 -21.58
N SER A 188 19.51 5.46 -21.02
CA SER A 188 20.56 6.23 -20.35
C SER A 188 21.94 5.66 -20.70
N THR A 189 23.01 6.37 -20.35
CA THR A 189 24.39 5.88 -20.47
C THR A 189 24.71 4.78 -19.45
N ASN A 190 23.97 4.76 -18.33
CA ASN A 190 24.08 3.72 -17.32
C ASN A 190 23.23 2.49 -17.70
N ARG A 191 23.88 1.34 -17.91
CA ARG A 191 23.21 0.08 -18.29
C ARG A 191 22.30 -0.49 -17.20
N PHE A 192 22.48 -0.10 -15.94
CA PHE A 192 21.65 -0.57 -14.83
C PHE A 192 20.34 0.23 -14.65
N MET A 193 20.22 1.39 -15.30
CA MET A 193 19.10 2.34 -15.12
C MET A 193 18.24 2.45 -16.38
N GLN A 194 18.01 1.33 -17.05
CA GLN A 194 17.29 1.31 -18.32
C GLN A 194 15.79 1.12 -18.10
N PRO A 195 14.94 1.87 -18.83
CA PRO A 195 13.50 1.67 -18.79
C PRO A 195 13.13 0.23 -19.19
N GLN A 196 12.22 -0.36 -18.42
CA GLN A 196 11.80 -1.74 -18.56
C GLN A 196 10.38 -1.80 -19.11
N PHE A 197 10.15 -2.75 -20.01
CA PHE A 197 8.92 -2.92 -20.76
C PHE A 197 8.49 -4.38 -20.67
N GLU A 198 7.48 -4.67 -19.85
CA GLU A 198 6.88 -6.01 -19.75
C GLU A 198 5.97 -6.25 -20.95
N LEU A 199 6.27 -7.30 -21.72
CA LEU A 199 5.48 -7.70 -22.88
C LEU A 199 4.22 -8.44 -22.42
N GLU A 200 3.14 -8.27 -23.19
CA GLU A 200 1.90 -8.98 -22.92
C GLU A 200 2.08 -10.51 -23.05
N ARG A 201 1.31 -11.31 -22.28
CA ARG A 201 1.49 -12.77 -22.17
C ARG A 201 1.41 -13.51 -23.52
N ASN A 202 0.69 -12.98 -24.50
CA ASN A 202 0.55 -13.56 -25.83
C ASN A 202 1.74 -13.24 -26.76
N GLN A 203 2.64 -12.32 -26.37
CA GLN A 203 3.76 -11.86 -27.18
C GLN A 203 5.05 -12.68 -26.98
N THR A 204 4.97 -13.91 -26.45
CA THR A 204 6.15 -14.77 -26.25
C THR A 204 6.89 -15.06 -27.55
N SER A 205 6.17 -15.31 -28.65
CA SER A 205 6.78 -15.54 -29.96
C SER A 205 7.48 -14.30 -30.53
N TYR A 206 6.97 -13.11 -30.21
CA TYR A 206 7.63 -11.86 -30.57
C TYR A 206 8.91 -11.68 -29.75
N ALA A 207 8.84 -11.88 -28.43
CA ALA A 207 9.99 -11.82 -27.53
C ALA A 207 11.13 -12.78 -27.97
N ALA A 208 10.79 -13.99 -28.41
CA ALA A 208 11.75 -14.99 -28.88
C ALA A 208 12.50 -14.60 -30.17
N ARG A 209 11.97 -13.65 -30.95
CA ARG A 209 12.59 -13.15 -32.19
C ARG A 209 13.41 -11.89 -31.98
N LEU A 210 13.33 -11.26 -30.80
CA LEU A 210 14.10 -10.08 -30.48
C LEU A 210 15.56 -10.42 -30.24
N SER A 211 16.43 -9.46 -30.52
CA SER A 211 17.86 -9.56 -30.22
C SER A 211 18.35 -8.21 -29.72
N GLU A 212 19.38 -8.24 -28.88
CA GLU A 212 20.05 -7.01 -28.43
C GLU A 212 20.52 -6.18 -29.63
N GLY A 213 20.37 -4.86 -29.54
CA GLY A 213 20.68 -3.94 -30.63
C GLY A 213 19.58 -3.78 -31.68
N MET A 214 18.51 -4.58 -31.64
CA MET A 214 17.36 -4.41 -32.54
C MET A 214 16.59 -3.14 -32.20
N ARG A 215 16.17 -2.38 -33.22
CA ARG A 215 15.25 -1.25 -33.03
C ARG A 215 13.82 -1.77 -33.04
N VAL A 216 13.04 -1.39 -32.03
CA VAL A 216 11.65 -1.82 -31.86
C VAL A 216 10.75 -0.63 -31.56
N THR A 217 9.48 -0.77 -31.91
CA THR A 217 8.41 0.16 -31.56
C THR A 217 7.29 -0.62 -30.87
N LEU A 218 6.90 -0.18 -29.68
CA LEU A 218 5.91 -0.83 -28.83
C LEU A 218 4.82 0.16 -28.45
N ALA A 219 3.58 -0.30 -28.32
CA ALA A 219 2.54 0.41 -27.59
C ALA A 219 2.45 -0.19 -26.19
N CYS A 220 2.57 0.64 -25.15
CA CYS A 220 2.64 0.20 -23.76
C CYS A 220 1.77 1.07 -22.86
N THR A 221 1.43 0.55 -21.68
CA THR A 221 0.82 1.30 -20.58
C THR A 221 1.89 1.62 -19.53
N GLY A 222 2.08 2.89 -19.15
CA GLY A 222 3.09 3.23 -18.14
C GLY A 222 2.63 2.88 -16.73
N SER A 223 3.50 2.30 -15.90
CA SER A 223 3.20 1.98 -14.49
C SER A 223 3.91 2.87 -13.47
N GLY A 224 4.78 3.77 -13.93
CA GLY A 224 5.52 4.71 -13.10
C GLY A 224 7.02 4.40 -13.11
N ASP A 225 7.73 4.70 -12.03
CA ASP A 225 9.10 4.25 -11.83
C ASP A 225 9.29 3.41 -10.57
N VAL A 226 10.32 2.56 -10.61
CA VAL A 226 10.90 1.93 -9.42
C VAL A 226 12.34 2.40 -9.33
N ALA A 227 12.65 3.14 -8.27
CA ALA A 227 13.99 3.71 -8.06
C ALA A 227 14.52 4.47 -9.30
N LYS A 228 13.73 5.40 -9.88
CA LYS A 228 14.05 6.19 -11.08
C LYS A 228 14.10 5.43 -12.40
N ILE A 229 13.81 4.12 -12.39
CA ILE A 229 13.73 3.31 -13.60
C ILE A 229 12.27 3.28 -14.08
N PRO A 230 11.95 3.82 -15.27
CA PRO A 230 10.60 3.77 -15.81
C PRO A 230 10.15 2.33 -16.06
N MET A 231 8.94 2.01 -15.62
CA MET A 231 8.30 0.72 -15.82
C MET A 231 7.08 0.88 -16.73
N SER A 232 6.88 -0.10 -17.60
CA SER A 232 5.75 -0.15 -18.51
C SER A 232 5.25 -1.57 -18.66
N ASP A 233 3.94 -1.71 -18.73
CA ASP A 233 3.22 -2.97 -18.79
C ASP A 233 2.38 -3.06 -20.07
N GLU A 234 1.84 -4.25 -20.33
CA GLU A 234 0.95 -4.52 -21.47
C GLU A 234 1.55 -4.11 -22.81
N CYS A 235 2.86 -4.27 -22.96
CA CYS A 235 3.54 -3.85 -24.18
C CYS A 235 3.25 -4.81 -25.33
N VAL A 236 2.77 -4.25 -26.44
CA VAL A 236 2.52 -4.96 -27.70
C VAL A 236 3.30 -4.30 -28.85
N PRO A 237 3.74 -5.07 -29.86
CA PRO A 237 4.40 -4.51 -31.04
C PRO A 237 3.49 -3.52 -31.77
N ALA A 238 3.97 -2.30 -31.97
CA ALA A 238 3.29 -1.29 -32.77
C ALA A 238 4.05 -1.16 -34.10
N ILE A 239 3.51 -1.82 -35.12
CA ILE A 239 4.04 -1.85 -36.50
C ILE A 239 3.60 -0.58 -37.24
#